data_AF-A0A8S4SNJ4-F1
#
_entry.id   AF-A0A8S4SNJ4-F1
#
_cell.length_a   1.000
_cell.length_b   1.000
_cell.length_c   1.000
_cell.angle_alpha   90.00
_cell.angle_beta   90.00
_cell.angle_gamma   90.00
#
_symmetry.space_group_name_H-M   'P 1'
#
loop_
_entity.id
_entity.type
_entity.pdbx_description
1 polymer ?
#
loop_
_entity_poly.entity_id
_entity_poly.type
_entity_poly.pdbx_seq_one_letter_code
_entity_poly.pdbx_strand_id
1 'polypeptide(L)'
;MSDLRSQHPRLPRWLPPQGPNRFPRWCLTQMDRELVREASIIRRWASPRTEMDTSVGEQVERLRVDLTEVCDSSMPRARGWRRCKRVYWWSNEIAVLRTASHRARRDYVRCRRRNGLDRVLEEQMREAYCLAKRALQLAISSAKERAREELLEGLSRDPWGRPYRVARRKLRNQGPPGNPDPPAGALAAGS
;
A
#
# COMPACT_ATOMS: atom_id res chain seq x y z
N MET A 1 1.75 27.25 34.76
CA MET A 1 2.62 26.12 34.35
C MET A 1 1.93 25.38 33.24
N SER A 2 2.44 25.52 32.02
CA SER A 2 1.74 25.23 30.77
C SER A 2 1.70 23.74 30.43
N ASP A 3 0.50 23.25 30.08
CA ASP A 3 0.26 21.92 29.52
C ASP A 3 0.97 21.75 28.17
N LEU A 4 2.10 21.05 28.15
CA LEU A 4 2.71 20.53 26.92
C LEU A 4 1.98 19.27 26.48
N ARG A 5 0.75 19.44 25.97
CA ARG A 5 0.02 18.38 25.28
C ARG A 5 0.70 18.18 23.91
N SER A 6 1.67 17.28 23.84
CA SER A 6 2.38 16.89 22.62
C SER A 6 1.42 16.67 21.45
N GLN A 7 1.35 17.65 20.55
CA GLN A 7 0.63 17.57 19.29
C GLN A 7 1.45 16.75 18.31
N HIS A 8 1.44 15.44 18.46
CA HIS A 8 1.91 14.57 17.38
C HIS A 8 0.86 14.59 16.25
N PRO A 9 1.24 14.96 15.02
CA PRO A 9 0.30 14.98 13.90
C PRO A 9 -0.24 13.57 13.69
N ARG A 10 -1.58 13.42 13.73
CA ARG A 10 -2.24 12.15 13.42
C ARG A 10 -1.94 11.78 11.98
N LEU A 11 -0.98 10.87 11.79
CA LEU A 11 -0.60 10.39 10.47
C LEU A 11 -1.82 9.75 9.78
N PRO A 12 -2.00 9.97 8.47
CA PRO A 12 -3.13 9.43 7.75
C PRO A 12 -3.11 7.89 7.74
N ARG A 13 -4.30 7.28 7.87
CA ARG A 13 -4.54 5.81 7.93
C ARG A 13 -3.94 4.97 6.79
N TRP A 14 -3.41 5.61 5.74
CA TRP A 14 -2.84 4.97 4.55
C TRP A 14 -1.31 5.01 4.49
N LEU A 15 -0.64 5.64 5.46
CA LEU A 15 0.79 5.47 5.64
C LEU A 15 1.03 4.08 6.25
N PRO A 16 1.87 3.20 5.66
CA PRO A 16 2.27 2.00 6.36
C PRO A 16 3.01 2.43 7.64
N PRO A 17 2.57 2.02 8.85
CA PRO A 17 3.30 2.37 10.07
C PRO A 17 4.77 1.93 9.95
N GLN A 18 5.68 2.91 9.96
CA GLN A 18 7.13 2.73 10.00
C GLN A 18 7.53 2.73 11.48
N GLY A 19 8.11 1.65 11.98
CA GLY A 19 8.60 1.56 13.35
C GLY A 19 8.96 0.13 13.77
N PRO A 20 9.94 -0.05 14.67
CA PRO A 20 10.49 -1.35 15.06
C PRO A 20 9.57 -2.18 15.97
N ASN A 21 8.43 -1.64 16.39
CA ASN A 21 7.52 -2.30 17.33
C ASN A 21 6.11 -2.41 16.74
N ARG A 22 5.87 -3.45 15.95
CA ARG A 22 4.52 -3.86 15.58
C ARG A 22 4.21 -5.18 16.25
N PHE A 23 3.07 -5.21 16.94
CA PHE A 23 2.41 -6.47 17.27
C PHE A 23 2.34 -7.34 16.02
N PRO A 24 2.77 -8.61 16.11
CA PRO A 24 2.75 -9.48 14.96
C PRO A 24 1.31 -9.65 14.47
N ARG A 25 1.06 -9.40 13.18
CA ARG A 25 -0.28 -9.55 12.61
C ARG A 25 -0.35 -10.89 11.91
N TRP A 26 -1.13 -11.82 12.42
CA TRP A 26 -1.49 -13.06 11.73
C TRP A 26 -2.70 -12.87 10.84
N CYS A 27 -2.78 -13.61 9.73
CA CYS A 27 -3.93 -13.59 8.84
C CYS A 27 -5.02 -14.53 9.37
N LEU A 28 -5.92 -14.04 10.23
CA LEU A 28 -7.01 -14.84 10.82
C LEU A 28 -7.92 -15.51 9.78
N THR A 29 -8.05 -14.93 8.59
CA THR A 29 -8.83 -15.53 7.49
C THR A 29 -8.18 -16.79 6.94
N GLN A 30 -6.85 -16.94 7.09
CA GLN A 30 -6.07 -18.10 6.65
C GLN A 30 -5.66 -19.00 7.82
N MET A 31 -6.37 -18.93 8.94
CA MET A 31 -6.11 -19.76 10.11
C MET A 31 -6.55 -21.19 9.85
N ASP A 32 -5.58 -22.10 9.85
CA ASP A 32 -5.84 -23.53 9.84
C ASP A 32 -6.17 -24.01 11.26
N ARG A 33 -7.43 -24.39 11.47
CA ARG A 33 -7.95 -24.75 12.80
C ARG A 33 -7.35 -26.04 13.36
N GLU A 34 -7.08 -27.01 12.49
CA GLU A 34 -6.50 -28.29 12.92
C GLU A 34 -5.04 -28.09 13.31
N LEU A 35 -4.27 -27.33 12.51
CA LEU A 35 -2.90 -26.98 12.86
C LEU A 35 -2.79 -26.17 14.16
N VAL A 36 -3.71 -25.23 14.44
CA VAL A 36 -3.75 -24.55 15.76
C VAL A 36 -3.87 -25.57 16.88
N ARG A 37 -4.81 -26.52 16.73
CA ARG A 37 -5.12 -27.50 17.76
C ARG A 37 -3.94 -28.42 18.00
N GLU A 38 -3.37 -28.99 16.95
CA GLU A 38 -2.19 -29.85 17.02
C GLU A 38 -0.99 -29.13 17.61
N ALA A 39 -0.67 -27.92 17.11
CA ALA A 39 0.45 -27.13 17.62
C ALA A 39 0.26 -26.77 19.11
N SER A 40 -0.97 -26.49 19.54
CA SER A 40 -1.25 -26.20 20.96
C SER A 40 -1.04 -27.41 21.87
N ILE A 41 -1.41 -28.62 21.40
CA ILE A 41 -1.20 -29.87 22.14
C ILE A 41 0.29 -30.18 22.22
N ILE A 42 1.00 -30.09 21.09
CA ILE A 42 2.45 -30.30 21.01
C ILE A 42 3.17 -29.33 21.94
N ARG A 43 2.82 -28.03 21.90
CA ARG A 43 3.47 -27.03 22.75
C ARG A 43 3.20 -27.27 24.24
N ARG A 44 1.99 -27.69 24.59
CA ARG A 44 1.65 -28.08 25.96
C ARG A 44 2.47 -29.27 26.45
N TRP A 45 2.77 -30.24 25.58
CA TRP A 45 3.63 -31.39 25.93
C TRP A 45 5.10 -31.01 25.99
N ALA A 46 5.56 -30.12 25.10
CA ALA A 46 6.93 -29.64 25.05
C ALA A 46 7.26 -28.65 26.18
N SER A 47 6.26 -28.08 26.85
CA SER A 47 6.44 -27.18 27.98
C SER A 47 6.70 -27.99 29.25
N PRO A 48 7.91 -27.92 29.85
CA PRO A 48 8.17 -28.55 31.14
C PRO A 48 7.20 -27.95 32.15
N ARG A 49 6.52 -28.82 32.90
CA ARG A 49 5.62 -28.39 33.98
C ARG A 49 6.50 -27.78 35.07
N THR A 50 6.73 -26.46 35.00
CA THR A 50 7.68 -25.80 35.88
C THR A 50 7.23 -26.00 37.32
N GLU A 51 8.16 -26.45 38.13
CA GLU A 51 8.06 -26.45 39.58
C GLU A 51 7.85 -25.01 40.07
N MET A 52 7.25 -24.88 41.26
CA MET A 52 6.49 -23.73 41.75
C MET A 52 7.27 -22.40 41.96
N ASP A 53 8.48 -22.26 41.44
CA ASP A 53 9.42 -21.17 41.77
C ASP A 53 9.65 -20.16 40.64
N THR A 54 8.92 -20.24 39.54
CA THR A 54 9.08 -19.28 38.43
C THR A 54 8.30 -17.99 38.70
N SER A 55 8.97 -16.83 38.57
CA SER A 55 8.31 -15.52 38.66
C SER A 55 7.15 -15.42 37.68
N VAL A 56 6.05 -14.76 38.09
CA VAL A 56 4.87 -14.53 37.24
C VAL A 56 5.26 -13.90 35.89
N GLY A 57 6.24 -13.00 35.89
CA GLY A 57 6.72 -12.37 34.65
C GLY A 57 7.32 -13.37 33.66
N GLU A 58 8.04 -14.38 34.16
CA GLU A 58 8.64 -15.43 33.33
C GLU A 58 7.59 -16.41 32.80
N GLN A 59 6.57 -16.71 33.60
CA GLN A 59 5.43 -17.51 33.15
C GLN A 59 4.66 -16.81 32.02
N VAL A 60 4.43 -15.49 32.14
CA VAL A 60 3.77 -14.69 31.11
C VAL A 60 4.59 -14.64 29.82
N GLU A 61 5.91 -14.50 29.90
CA GLU A 61 6.75 -14.45 28.71
C GLU A 61 6.82 -15.80 28.00
N ARG A 62 6.89 -16.90 28.76
CA ARG A 62 6.79 -18.24 28.19
C ARG A 62 5.46 -18.46 27.46
N LEU A 63 4.34 -18.09 28.10
CA LEU A 63 3.03 -18.16 27.47
C LEU A 63 2.97 -17.36 26.17
N ARG A 64 3.60 -16.17 26.12
CA ARG A 64 3.68 -15.37 24.90
C ARG A 64 4.47 -16.06 23.80
N VAL A 65 5.61 -16.67 24.13
CA VAL A 65 6.42 -17.43 23.17
C VAL A 65 5.62 -18.62 22.63
N ASP A 66 5.02 -19.41 23.52
CA ASP A 66 4.19 -20.57 23.18
C ASP A 66 3.05 -20.18 22.22
N LEU A 67 2.29 -19.14 22.57
CA LEU A 67 1.20 -18.65 21.73
C LEU A 67 1.70 -18.10 20.40
N THR A 68 2.88 -17.46 20.37
CA THR A 68 3.45 -16.92 19.14
C THR A 68 3.83 -18.03 18.18
N GLU A 69 4.44 -19.11 18.68
CA GLU A 69 4.81 -20.28 17.85
C GLU A 69 3.57 -21.05 17.34
N VAL A 70 2.55 -21.25 18.18
CA VAL A 70 1.28 -21.84 17.77
C VAL A 70 0.62 -20.99 16.68
N CYS A 71 0.64 -19.67 16.83
CA CYS A 71 0.08 -18.79 15.82
C CYS A 71 0.95 -18.76 14.53
N ASP A 72 2.27 -18.89 14.63
CA ASP A 72 3.18 -18.90 13.47
C ASP A 72 3.09 -20.18 12.64
N SER A 73 2.84 -21.31 13.28
CA SER A 73 2.61 -22.59 12.60
C SER A 73 1.26 -22.65 11.91
N SER A 74 0.23 -22.08 12.52
CA SER A 74 -1.16 -22.17 12.02
C SER A 74 -1.60 -21.02 11.11
N MET A 75 -0.90 -19.88 11.13
CA MET A 75 -1.29 -18.70 10.39
C MET A 75 -0.09 -18.02 9.72
N PRO A 76 -0.18 -17.69 8.42
CA PRO A 76 0.82 -16.84 7.82
C PRO A 76 0.77 -15.43 8.41
N ARG A 77 1.94 -14.81 8.58
CA ARG A 77 2.04 -13.39 8.91
C ARG A 77 1.33 -12.57 7.84
N ALA A 78 0.42 -11.70 8.26
CA ALA A 78 -0.29 -10.76 7.41
C ALA A 78 0.73 -9.81 6.77
N ARG A 79 1.08 -10.11 5.51
CA ARG A 79 1.95 -9.25 4.73
C ARG A 79 1.25 -7.90 4.53
N GLY A 80 2.01 -6.82 4.66
CA GLY A 80 1.53 -5.50 4.25
C GLY A 80 1.08 -5.53 2.78
N TRP A 81 0.26 -4.56 2.39
CA TRP A 81 -0.17 -4.39 1.00
C TRP A 81 1.05 -4.51 0.07
N ARG A 82 1.08 -5.52 -0.82
CA ARG A 82 2.17 -5.67 -1.79
C ARG A 82 2.25 -4.35 -2.55
N ARG A 83 3.39 -3.64 -2.51
CA ARG A 83 3.56 -2.38 -3.26
C ARG A 83 3.12 -2.65 -4.70
N CYS A 84 1.98 -2.11 -5.10
CA CYS A 84 1.49 -2.28 -6.45
C CYS A 84 2.56 -1.69 -7.36
N LYS A 85 3.17 -2.54 -8.20
CA LYS A 85 4.14 -2.08 -9.20
C LYS A 85 3.44 -1.01 -10.05
N ARG A 86 4.04 0.18 -10.12
CA ARG A 86 3.47 1.30 -10.87
C ARG A 86 3.34 0.88 -12.34
N VAL A 87 2.14 1.03 -12.88
CA VAL A 87 1.88 0.79 -14.30
C VAL A 87 2.63 1.86 -15.09
N TYR A 88 3.08 1.55 -16.30
CA TYR A 88 3.94 2.42 -17.11
C TYR A 88 3.35 3.83 -17.39
N TRP A 89 2.02 3.98 -17.40
CA TRP A 89 1.32 5.28 -17.55
C TRP A 89 1.00 5.98 -16.22
N TRP A 90 1.42 5.43 -15.07
CA TRP A 90 1.09 6.00 -13.77
C TRP A 90 2.00 7.19 -13.41
N SER A 91 1.42 8.36 -13.18
CA SER A 91 2.14 9.57 -12.76
C SER A 91 1.80 10.02 -11.32
N ASN A 92 2.64 10.87 -10.74
CA ASN A 92 2.38 11.50 -9.45
C ASN A 92 1.14 12.43 -9.51
N GLU A 93 0.92 13.09 -10.65
CA GLU A 93 -0.26 13.90 -10.92
C GLU A 93 -1.56 13.09 -10.79
N ILE A 94 -1.62 11.91 -11.43
CA ILE A 94 -2.78 11.00 -11.32
C ILE A 94 -2.98 10.56 -9.86
N ALA A 95 -1.89 10.35 -9.10
CA ALA A 95 -2.00 10.00 -7.69
C ALA A 95 -2.65 11.12 -6.86
N VAL A 96 -2.27 12.37 -7.09
CA VAL A 96 -2.85 13.56 -6.44
C VAL A 96 -4.32 13.75 -6.85
N LEU A 97 -4.64 13.65 -8.14
CA LEU A 97 -6.03 13.77 -8.61
C LEU A 97 -6.91 12.65 -8.06
N ARG A 98 -6.37 11.44 -7.91
CA ARG A 98 -7.08 10.31 -7.35
C ARG A 98 -7.35 10.48 -5.86
N THR A 99 -6.40 11.01 -5.08
CA THR A 99 -6.65 11.31 -3.66
C THR A 99 -7.69 12.41 -3.50
N ALA A 100 -7.61 13.46 -4.33
CA ALA A 100 -8.61 14.54 -4.36
C ALA A 100 -10.01 14.02 -4.72
N SER A 101 -10.14 13.22 -5.79
CA SER A 101 -11.42 12.61 -6.19
C SER A 101 -11.99 11.68 -5.10
N HIS A 102 -11.14 10.87 -4.48
CA HIS A 102 -11.56 10.02 -3.35
C HIS A 102 -12.00 10.83 -2.14
N ARG A 103 -11.33 11.95 -1.85
CA ARG A 103 -11.70 12.86 -0.76
C ARG A 103 -13.07 13.48 -1.04
N ALA A 104 -13.24 14.10 -2.21
CA ALA A 104 -14.51 14.70 -2.63
C ALA A 104 -15.67 13.69 -2.60
N ARG A 105 -15.45 12.44 -3.04
CA ARG A 105 -16.45 11.36 -2.93
C ARG A 105 -16.84 11.10 -1.47
N ARG A 106 -15.87 11.04 -0.55
CA ARG A 106 -16.14 10.81 0.88
C ARG A 106 -16.85 11.99 1.51
N ASP A 107 -16.54 13.22 1.08
CA ASP A 107 -17.21 14.43 1.55
C ASP A 107 -18.67 14.43 1.09
N TYR A 108 -18.94 14.17 -0.20
CA TYR A 108 -20.29 14.00 -0.74
C TYR A 108 -21.09 12.91 -0.01
N VAL A 109 -20.53 11.71 0.13
CA VAL A 109 -21.23 10.60 0.81
C VAL A 109 -21.50 10.91 2.29
N ARG A 110 -20.59 11.60 2.97
CA ARG A 110 -20.80 12.01 4.37
C ARG A 110 -21.86 13.09 4.48
N CYS A 111 -21.81 14.10 3.61
CA CYS A 111 -22.81 15.16 3.53
C CYS A 111 -24.20 14.56 3.32
N ARG A 112 -24.36 13.71 2.31
CA ARG A 112 -25.63 13.05 2.03
C ARG A 112 -26.15 12.18 3.19
N ARG A 113 -25.26 11.54 3.95
CA ARG A 113 -25.65 10.70 5.11
C ARG A 113 -26.02 11.50 6.35
N ARG A 114 -25.45 12.69 6.55
CA ARG A 114 -25.64 13.50 7.77
C ARG A 114 -26.62 14.66 7.58
N ASN A 115 -26.63 15.26 6.40
CA ASN A 115 -27.26 16.55 6.11
C ASN A 115 -28.32 16.41 5.01
N GLY A 116 -29.06 15.29 4.93
CA GLY A 116 -30.03 15.01 3.86
C GLY A 116 -31.16 16.05 3.66
N LEU A 117 -31.18 17.14 4.44
CA LEU A 117 -32.08 18.28 4.34
C LEU A 117 -31.47 19.48 3.59
N ASP A 118 -30.15 19.65 3.60
CA ASP A 118 -29.48 20.78 2.93
C ASP A 118 -29.12 20.42 1.48
N ARG A 119 -30.08 20.65 0.58
CA ARG A 119 -29.95 20.35 -0.86
C ARG A 119 -28.88 21.20 -1.54
N VAL A 120 -28.62 22.42 -1.06
CA VAL A 120 -27.64 23.32 -1.65
C VAL A 120 -26.23 22.80 -1.39
N LEU A 121 -25.95 22.44 -0.13
CA LEU A 121 -24.67 21.84 0.23
C LEU A 121 -24.46 20.47 -0.44
N GLU A 122 -25.50 19.65 -0.57
CA GLU A 122 -25.39 18.37 -1.29
C GLU A 122 -24.98 18.59 -2.76
N GLU A 123 -25.61 19.52 -3.47
CA GLU A 123 -25.29 19.79 -4.87
C GLU A 123 -23.87 20.32 -5.02
N GLN A 124 -23.44 21.26 -4.18
CA GLN A 124 -22.04 21.76 -4.20
C GLN A 124 -21.03 20.62 -4.00
N MET A 125 -21.28 19.71 -3.06
CA MET A 125 -20.38 18.56 -2.82
C MET A 125 -20.41 17.55 -3.98
N ARG A 126 -21.57 17.40 -4.62
CA ARG A 126 -21.76 16.56 -5.81
C ARG A 126 -20.99 17.13 -7.00
N GLU A 127 -21.13 18.43 -7.27
CA GLU A 127 -20.41 19.15 -8.33
C GLU A 127 -18.90 19.05 -8.12
N ALA A 128 -18.40 19.33 -6.92
CA ALA A 128 -16.98 19.20 -6.58
C ALA A 128 -16.44 17.79 -6.83
N TYR A 129 -17.21 16.75 -6.48
CA TYR A 129 -16.85 15.37 -6.79
C TYR A 129 -16.85 15.08 -8.30
N CYS A 130 -17.86 15.56 -9.03
CA CYS A 130 -17.95 15.40 -10.49
C CYS A 130 -16.76 16.06 -11.20
N LEU A 131 -16.39 17.28 -10.81
CA LEU A 131 -15.22 17.98 -11.34
C LEU A 131 -13.92 17.23 -11.05
N ALA A 132 -13.70 16.81 -9.79
CA ALA A 132 -12.51 16.05 -9.43
C ALA A 132 -12.44 14.68 -10.14
N LYS A 133 -13.59 14.04 -10.37
CA LYS A 133 -13.67 12.79 -11.14
C LYS A 133 -13.33 13.02 -12.63
N ARG A 134 -13.89 14.07 -13.25
CA ARG A 134 -13.59 14.43 -14.64
C ARG A 134 -12.11 14.75 -14.82
N ALA A 135 -11.52 15.55 -13.94
CA ALA A 135 -10.08 15.86 -13.96
C ALA A 135 -9.22 14.59 -13.87
N LEU A 136 -9.56 13.66 -12.99
CA LEU A 136 -8.87 12.37 -12.90
C LEU A 136 -9.02 11.54 -14.19
N GLN A 137 -10.21 11.49 -14.79
CA GLN A 137 -10.45 10.74 -16.02
C GLN A 137 -9.64 11.32 -17.19
N LEU A 138 -9.61 12.64 -17.34
CA LEU A 138 -8.82 13.34 -18.35
C LEU A 138 -7.32 13.10 -18.17
N ALA A 139 -6.81 13.22 -16.94
CA ALA A 139 -5.40 12.94 -16.67
C ALA A 139 -5.02 11.47 -16.98
N ILE A 140 -5.92 10.52 -16.69
CA ILE A 140 -5.71 9.11 -17.05
C ILE A 140 -5.73 8.91 -18.56
N SER A 141 -6.67 9.52 -19.29
CA SER A 141 -6.72 9.39 -20.76
C SER A 141 -5.47 9.99 -21.38
N SER A 142 -5.07 11.20 -20.99
CA SER A 142 -3.88 11.86 -21.54
C SER A 142 -2.58 11.13 -21.17
N ALA A 143 -2.49 10.53 -19.98
CA ALA A 143 -1.33 9.71 -19.63
C ALA A 143 -1.27 8.40 -20.41
N LYS A 144 -2.43 7.79 -20.71
CA LYS A 144 -2.48 6.60 -21.56
C LYS A 144 -2.14 6.92 -23.01
N GLU A 145 -2.60 8.06 -23.53
CA GLU A 145 -2.29 8.47 -24.91
C GLU A 145 -0.81 8.74 -25.07
N ARG A 146 -0.20 9.55 -24.19
CA ARG A 146 1.25 9.76 -24.18
C ARG A 146 2.04 8.46 -24.09
N ALA A 147 1.63 7.58 -23.18
CA ALA A 147 2.29 6.29 -23.02
C ALA A 147 2.07 5.34 -24.22
N ARG A 148 1.04 5.57 -25.04
CA ARG A 148 0.81 4.87 -26.30
C ARG A 148 1.70 5.46 -27.40
N GLU A 149 1.77 6.77 -27.51
CA GLU A 149 2.63 7.51 -28.45
C GLU A 149 4.09 7.14 -28.25
N GLU A 150 4.61 7.22 -27.02
CA GLU A 150 5.98 6.79 -26.66
C GLU A 150 6.26 5.33 -27.08
N LEU A 151 5.25 4.47 -26.99
CA LEU A 151 5.37 3.06 -27.33
C LEU A 151 5.37 2.83 -28.85
N LEU A 152 4.65 3.66 -29.60
CA LEU A 152 4.64 3.65 -31.07
C LEU A 152 5.94 4.24 -31.63
N GLU A 153 6.44 5.34 -31.07
CA GLU A 153 7.73 5.93 -31.45
C GLU A 153 8.88 4.93 -31.26
N GLY A 154 8.90 4.24 -30.11
CA GLY A 154 9.89 3.19 -29.81
C GLY A 154 9.79 1.95 -30.71
N LEU A 155 8.66 1.75 -31.38
CA LEU A 155 8.38 0.60 -32.26
C LEU A 155 9.23 0.65 -33.53
N SER A 156 9.53 1.85 -34.04
CA SER A 156 10.42 2.04 -35.20
C SER A 156 11.88 1.68 -34.90
N ARG A 157 12.30 1.84 -33.63
CA ARG A 157 13.68 1.60 -33.17
C ARG A 157 13.90 0.17 -32.66
N ASP A 158 12.90 -0.42 -32.01
CA ASP A 158 12.96 -1.80 -31.48
C ASP A 158 11.58 -2.49 -31.59
N PRO A 159 11.31 -3.20 -32.71
CA PRO A 159 10.01 -3.84 -32.94
C PRO A 159 9.72 -4.99 -31.97
N TRP A 160 10.75 -5.60 -31.36
CA TRP A 160 10.61 -6.72 -30.42
C TRP A 160 10.71 -6.32 -28.94
N GLY A 161 10.87 -5.04 -28.66
CA GLY A 161 11.13 -4.49 -27.34
C GLY A 161 9.93 -4.40 -26.41
N ARG A 162 9.53 -3.17 -26.08
CA ARG A 162 8.39 -2.87 -25.22
C ARG A 162 7.05 -3.21 -25.88
N PRO A 163 6.79 -2.86 -27.15
CA PRO A 163 5.51 -3.13 -27.80
C PRO A 163 5.12 -4.61 -27.79
N TYR A 164 6.06 -5.48 -28.16
CA TYR A 164 5.88 -6.93 -28.11
C TYR A 164 5.59 -7.45 -26.69
N ARG A 165 6.25 -6.90 -25.66
CA ARG A 165 5.98 -7.24 -24.26
C ARG A 165 4.61 -6.77 -23.78
N VAL A 166 4.05 -5.68 -24.30
CA VAL A 166 2.66 -5.26 -24.01
C VAL A 166 1.69 -6.27 -24.60
N ALA A 167 1.86 -6.62 -25.87
CA ALA A 167 1.03 -7.61 -26.57
C ALA A 167 1.02 -8.96 -25.82
N ARG A 168 2.19 -9.38 -25.29
CA ARG A 168 2.33 -10.59 -24.47
C ARG A 168 1.93 -10.43 -22.99
N ARG A 169 1.42 -9.28 -22.56
CA ARG A 169 1.06 -8.93 -21.17
C ARG A 169 2.23 -9.06 -20.16
N LYS A 170 3.48 -8.98 -20.65
CA LYS A 170 4.72 -9.10 -19.84
C LYS A 170 5.21 -7.76 -19.26
N LEU A 171 4.59 -6.63 -19.62
CA LEU A 171 5.05 -5.28 -19.28
C LEU A 171 4.55 -4.71 -17.94
N ARG A 172 3.97 -5.52 -17.05
CA ARG A 172 3.43 -5.06 -15.75
C ARG A 172 4.50 -4.56 -14.75
N ASN A 173 5.76 -4.43 -15.16
CA ASN A 173 6.92 -4.46 -14.28
C ASN A 173 8.00 -3.38 -14.50
N GLN A 174 7.85 -2.43 -15.43
CA GLN A 174 8.89 -1.41 -15.62
C GLN A 174 8.37 0.00 -15.31
N GLY A 175 9.17 0.75 -14.55
CA GLY A 175 8.95 2.16 -14.26
C GLY A 175 9.14 3.05 -15.50
N PRO A 176 8.88 4.36 -15.36
CA PRO A 176 9.09 5.33 -16.43
C PRO A 176 10.53 5.25 -16.94
N PRO A 177 10.79 5.54 -18.23
CA PRO A 177 12.16 5.61 -18.73
C PRO A 177 12.94 6.60 -17.88
N GLY A 178 13.98 6.13 -17.20
CA GLY A 178 15.03 7.01 -16.71
C GLY A 178 15.64 7.68 -17.92
N ASN A 179 15.82 9.00 -17.86
CA ASN A 179 16.55 9.74 -18.87
C ASN A 179 17.85 8.99 -19.18
N PRO A 180 18.24 8.83 -20.46
CA PRO A 180 19.52 8.23 -20.77
C PRO A 180 20.62 9.06 -20.09
N ASP A 181 21.47 8.39 -19.31
CA ASP A 181 22.66 9.01 -18.73
C ASP A 181 23.45 9.70 -19.87
N PRO A 182 23.89 10.96 -19.69
CA PRO A 182 24.75 11.58 -20.68
C PRO A 182 26.02 10.72 -20.83
N PRO A 183 26.51 10.49 -22.06
CA PRO A 183 27.66 9.63 -22.27
C PRO A 183 28.87 10.16 -21.50
N ALA A 184 29.43 9.31 -20.65
CA ALA A 184 30.68 9.57 -19.95
C ALA A 184 31.79 9.80 -20.99
N GLY A 185 32.33 11.01 -21.08
CA GLY A 185 33.56 11.27 -21.83
C GLY A 185 33.63 12.50 -22.72
N ALA A 186 32.70 13.46 -22.66
CA ALA A 186 32.86 14.76 -23.34
C ALA A 186 33.57 15.78 -22.44
N LEU A 187 34.80 15.49 -22.02
CA LEU A 187 35.72 16.49 -21.46
C LEU A 187 37.13 16.20 -21.97
N ALA A 188 37.75 17.26 -22.51
CA ALA A 188 39.14 17.41 -22.95
C ALA A 188 39.46 17.11 -24.43
N ALA A 189 39.12 18.06 -25.30
CA ALA A 189 39.99 18.46 -26.42
C ALA A 189 39.66 19.91 -26.80
N GLY A 190 40.62 20.82 -26.63
CA GLY A 190 40.49 22.23 -27.00
C GLY A 190 41.42 23.12 -26.18
N SER A 191 42.71 23.01 -26.48
CA SER A 191 43.73 24.04 -26.21
C SER A 191 43.44 25.30 -27.00
#